data_AF-A0A938GYZ0-F1
#
_entry.id   AF-A0A938GYZ0-F1
#
_cell.length_a   1.000
_cell.length_b   1.000
_cell.length_c   1.000
_cell.angle_alpha   90.00
_cell.angle_beta   90.00
_cell.angle_gamma   90.00
#
_symmetry.space_group_name_H-M   'P 1'
#
loop_
_entity.id
_entity.type
_entity.pdbx_description
1 polymer ?
#
loop_
_entity_poly.entity_id
_entity_poly.type
_entity_poly.pdbx_seq_one_letter_code
_entity_poly.pdbx_strand_id
1 'polypeptide(L)'
;MTQRLFVALLTVAVFVAGYLARVWTEPRQLVPPAPAALAQEFARATPSTAGGRKMERQLDRAKLVAEIQKLRPQIEAFSAQMQEIDGEFDREFALLLTPAQRERYLTNQKRWAERDAKRAAKREPLSDEDIQREQDRSTTLVYWKVTVTPRLEMLTREYKLDEAQQGATRALLVLRRNKFMALFDATPHPSVRLSRLAPLIERVAAPPKP
;
A
#
# COMPACT_ATOMS: atom_id res chain seq x y z
N MET A 1 34.26 45.68 -9.15
CA MET A 1 33.62 44.94 -8.02
C MET A 1 32.21 45.43 -7.67
N THR A 2 31.82 46.65 -8.05
CA THR A 2 30.55 47.29 -7.64
C THR A 2 29.29 46.76 -8.35
N GLN A 3 29.40 46.32 -9.61
CA GLN A 3 28.24 45.89 -10.40
C GLN A 3 27.63 44.56 -9.93
N ARG A 4 28.47 43.59 -9.55
CA ARG A 4 27.99 42.29 -9.03
C ARG A 4 27.32 42.43 -7.65
N LEU A 5 27.82 43.35 -6.83
CA LEU A 5 27.23 43.66 -5.53
C LEU A 5 25.86 44.35 -5.68
N PHE A 6 25.75 45.27 -6.65
CA PHE A 6 24.49 45.94 -6.97
C PHE A 6 23.42 44.95 -7.46
N VAL A 7 23.79 44.03 -8.36
CA VAL A 7 22.88 42.98 -8.85
C VAL A 7 22.44 42.07 -7.71
N ALA A 8 23.36 41.66 -6.83
CA ALA A 8 23.04 40.82 -5.69
C ALA A 8 22.04 41.50 -4.72
N LEU A 9 22.27 42.78 -4.41
CA LEU A 9 21.36 43.56 -3.56
C LEU A 9 19.98 43.74 -4.20
N LEU A 10 19.94 43.97 -5.52
CA LEU A 10 18.69 44.14 -6.26
C LEU A 10 17.88 42.83 -6.28
N THR A 11 18.52 41.68 -6.46
CA THR A 11 17.84 40.37 -6.39
C THR A 11 17.25 40.09 -5.01
N VAL A 12 17.98 40.41 -3.93
CA VAL A 12 17.47 40.24 -2.57
C VAL A 12 16.28 41.18 -2.32
N ALA A 13 16.37 42.44 -2.77
CA ALA A 13 15.29 43.41 -2.62
C ALA A 13 14.01 42.97 -3.34
N VAL A 14 14.12 42.47 -4.58
CA VAL A 14 12.96 41.94 -5.32
C VAL A 14 12.36 40.72 -4.63
N PHE A 15 13.19 39.83 -4.09
CA PHE A 15 12.71 38.64 -3.37
C PHE A 15 11.97 39.01 -2.08
N VAL A 16 12.49 39.97 -1.31
CA VAL A 16 11.85 40.47 -0.08
C VAL A 16 10.55 41.20 -0.40
N ALA A 17 10.51 42.02 -1.46
CA ALA A 17 9.29 42.69 -1.90
C ALA A 17 8.21 41.68 -2.32
N GLY A 18 8.57 40.63 -3.05
CA GLY A 18 7.65 39.55 -3.41
C GLY A 18 7.14 38.76 -2.20
N TYR A 19 8.01 38.50 -1.21
CA TYR A 19 7.63 37.83 0.03
C TYR A 19 6.66 38.67 0.87
N LEU A 20 6.93 39.97 1.03
CA LEU A 20 6.05 40.87 1.79
C LEU A 20 4.71 41.08 1.08
N ALA A 21 4.70 41.20 -0.25
CA ALA A 21 3.46 41.25 -1.02
C ALA A 21 2.61 40.01 -0.80
N ARG A 22 3.22 38.81 -0.78
CA ARG A 22 2.51 37.57 -0.48
C ARG A 22 1.93 37.54 0.94
N VAL A 23 2.70 37.97 1.95
CA VAL A 23 2.21 38.02 3.34
C VAL A 23 1.05 39.01 3.51
N TRP A 24 1.05 40.11 2.75
CA TRP A 24 -0.03 41.10 2.78
C TRP A 24 -1.27 40.71 1.99
N THR A 25 -1.09 39.93 0.91
CA THR A 25 -2.19 39.53 0.01
C THR A 25 -2.74 38.15 0.32
N GLU A 26 -2.09 37.35 1.17
CA GLU A 26 -2.63 36.09 1.67
C GLU A 26 -3.96 36.39 2.39
N PRO A 27 -5.11 35.96 1.84
CA PRO A 27 -6.37 36.12 2.52
C PRO A 27 -6.28 35.33 3.82
N ARG A 28 -6.47 35.99 4.96
CA ARG A 28 -6.85 35.32 6.22
C ARG A 28 -8.26 34.74 6.08
N GLN A 29 -8.50 33.92 5.07
CA GLN A 29 -9.64 33.03 5.06
C GLN A 29 -9.40 32.04 6.20
N LEU A 30 -9.94 32.38 7.37
CA LEU A 30 -10.51 31.34 8.22
C LEU A 30 -11.48 30.60 7.31
N VAL A 31 -11.03 29.49 6.75
CA VAL A 31 -11.92 28.46 6.25
C VAL A 31 -12.95 28.30 7.37
N PRO A 32 -14.25 28.56 7.13
CA PRO A 32 -15.24 28.35 8.15
C PRO A 32 -15.05 26.92 8.64
N PRO A 33 -15.02 26.68 9.97
CA PRO A 33 -14.84 25.34 10.48
C PRO A 33 -15.84 24.44 9.77
N ALA A 34 -15.36 23.33 9.20
CA ALA A 34 -16.22 22.41 8.48
C ALA A 34 -17.46 22.15 9.34
N PRO A 35 -18.68 22.25 8.77
CA PRO A 35 -19.90 22.12 9.57
C PRO A 35 -19.82 20.80 10.33
N ALA A 36 -19.94 20.89 11.65
CA ALA A 36 -19.71 19.77 12.56
C ALA A 36 -20.52 18.52 12.18
N ALA A 37 -21.68 18.72 11.54
CA ALA A 37 -22.51 17.66 10.98
C ALA A 37 -21.77 16.77 9.95
N LEU A 38 -21.05 17.35 9.00
CA LEU A 38 -20.27 16.57 8.01
C LEU A 38 -19.01 15.95 8.64
N ALA A 39 -18.43 16.61 9.65
CA ALA A 39 -17.30 16.06 10.38
C ALA A 39 -17.68 14.83 11.24
N GLN A 40 -18.93 14.74 11.73
CA GLN A 40 -19.40 13.60 12.51
C GLN A 40 -19.60 12.33 11.67
N GLU A 41 -19.96 12.46 10.40
CA GLU A 41 -20.19 11.32 9.51
C GLU A 41 -18.88 10.65 9.05
N PHE A 42 -17.79 11.41 8.95
CA PHE A 42 -16.45 10.92 8.59
C PHE A 42 -15.47 10.86 9.76
N ALA A 43 -15.85 11.34 10.95
CA ALA A 43 -15.12 11.11 12.18
C ALA A 43 -15.25 9.64 12.58
N ARG A 44 -14.43 8.81 11.95
CA ARG A 44 -13.86 7.65 12.63
C ARG A 44 -13.31 8.18 13.94
N ALA A 45 -13.96 7.83 15.05
CA ALA A 45 -13.64 8.29 16.40
C ALA A 45 -12.12 8.44 16.59
N THR A 46 -11.61 9.65 16.42
CA THR A 46 -10.26 10.00 16.84
C THR A 46 -10.32 10.03 18.35
N PRO A 47 -9.58 9.15 19.06
CA PRO A 47 -9.60 9.19 20.51
C PRO A 47 -9.05 10.55 20.93
N SER A 48 -9.91 11.29 21.62
CA SER A 48 -9.60 12.56 22.25
C SER A 48 -8.29 12.47 23.01
N THR A 49 -7.38 13.39 22.72
CA THR A 49 -6.20 13.72 23.52
C THR A 49 -6.65 14.29 24.85
N ALA A 50 -7.09 13.41 25.74
CA ALA A 50 -7.30 13.67 27.15
C ALA A 50 -6.96 12.38 27.91
N GLY A 51 -5.71 12.25 28.36
CA GLY A 51 -5.28 11.38 29.47
C GLY A 51 -5.59 9.88 29.41
N GLY A 52 -6.11 9.35 28.30
CA GLY A 52 -6.41 7.93 28.15
C GLY A 52 -5.16 7.17 27.71
N ARG A 53 -4.70 6.22 28.52
CA ARG A 53 -3.90 5.08 28.04
C ARG A 53 -4.45 4.70 26.67
N LYS A 54 -3.60 4.60 25.64
CA LYS A 54 -3.92 3.77 24.47
C LYS A 54 -4.47 2.48 25.07
N MET A 55 -5.77 2.26 25.00
CA MET A 55 -6.29 0.90 25.06
C MET A 55 -5.70 0.28 23.81
N GLU A 56 -4.48 -0.27 23.95
CA GLU A 56 -4.10 -1.42 23.17
C GLU A 56 -5.34 -2.30 23.19
N ARG A 57 -6.02 -2.39 22.06
CA ARG A 57 -6.93 -3.48 21.81
C ARG A 57 -6.04 -4.70 21.99
N GLN A 58 -6.06 -5.25 23.20
CA GLN A 58 -5.19 -6.35 23.58
C GLN A 58 -5.51 -7.46 22.59
N LEU A 59 -4.57 -7.71 21.68
CA LEU A 59 -4.83 -8.57 20.54
C LEU A 59 -4.92 -9.99 21.10
N ASP A 60 -6.10 -10.58 21.02
CA ASP A 60 -6.30 -11.96 21.46
C ASP A 60 -5.65 -12.91 20.45
N ARG A 61 -4.35 -13.17 20.67
CA ARG A 61 -3.51 -14.04 19.84
C ARG A 61 -4.07 -15.46 19.79
N ALA A 62 -4.62 -15.96 20.90
CA ALA A 62 -5.17 -17.30 20.97
C ALA A 62 -6.41 -17.43 20.08
N LYS A 63 -7.32 -16.46 20.16
CA LYS A 63 -8.49 -16.38 19.27
C LYS A 63 -8.09 -16.24 17.81
N LEU A 64 -7.10 -15.39 17.51
CA LEU A 64 -6.60 -15.20 16.15
C LEU A 64 -6.00 -16.48 15.57
N VAL A 65 -5.19 -17.21 16.34
CA VAL A 65 -4.61 -18.50 15.92
C VAL A 65 -5.72 -19.52 15.68
N ALA A 66 -6.72 -19.60 16.56
CA ALA A 66 -7.86 -20.50 16.39
C ALA A 66 -8.66 -20.17 15.12
N GLU A 67 -8.87 -18.89 14.82
CA GLU A 67 -9.55 -18.45 13.59
C GLU A 67 -8.74 -18.81 12.34
N ILE A 68 -7.43 -18.59 12.35
CA ILE A 68 -6.53 -18.99 11.25
C ILE A 68 -6.58 -20.50 11.04
N GLN A 69 -6.54 -21.31 12.11
CA GLN A 69 -6.61 -22.77 12.00
C GLN A 69 -7.94 -23.22 11.43
N LYS A 70 -9.05 -22.63 11.89
CA LYS A 70 -10.40 -22.92 11.40
C LYS A 70 -10.56 -22.64 9.90
N LEU A 71 -9.99 -21.52 9.43
CA LEU A 71 -10.13 -21.07 8.04
C LEU A 71 -8.96 -21.49 7.13
N ARG A 72 -8.00 -22.26 7.65
CA ARG A 72 -6.80 -22.69 6.92
C ARG A 72 -7.07 -23.22 5.51
N PRO A 73 -8.00 -24.18 5.28
CA PRO A 73 -8.22 -24.70 3.93
C PRO A 73 -8.73 -23.61 2.97
N GLN A 74 -9.57 -22.69 3.44
CA GLN A 74 -10.07 -21.59 2.60
C GLN A 74 -8.97 -20.56 2.33
N ILE A 75 -8.12 -20.29 3.32
CA ILE A 75 -6.97 -19.38 3.18
C ILE A 75 -5.98 -19.93 2.15
N GLU A 76 -5.67 -21.23 2.22
CA GLU A 76 -4.77 -21.89 1.27
C GLU A 76 -5.35 -21.91 -0.15
N ALA A 77 -6.63 -22.26 -0.30
CA ALA A 77 -7.32 -22.22 -1.59
C ALA A 77 -7.32 -20.81 -2.20
N PHE A 78 -7.67 -19.80 -1.41
CA PHE A 78 -7.63 -18.40 -1.84
C PHE A 78 -6.20 -17.97 -2.24
N SER A 79 -5.20 -18.33 -1.44
CA SER A 79 -3.81 -17.97 -1.70
C SER A 79 -3.29 -18.61 -2.98
N ALA A 80 -3.62 -19.87 -3.23
CA ALA A 80 -3.26 -20.58 -4.45
C ALA A 80 -3.93 -19.96 -5.70
N GLN A 81 -5.22 -19.66 -5.62
CA GLN A 81 -5.94 -19.00 -6.73
C GLN A 81 -5.42 -17.58 -6.97
N MET A 82 -5.04 -16.84 -5.92
CA MET A 82 -4.41 -15.54 -6.05
C MET A 82 -3.04 -15.62 -6.76
N GLN A 83 -2.23 -16.62 -6.40
CA GLN A 83 -0.94 -16.87 -7.02
C GLN A 83 -1.09 -17.20 -8.50
N GLU A 84 -2.12 -17.95 -8.89
CA GLU A 84 -2.37 -18.22 -10.31
C GLU A 84 -2.79 -16.94 -11.07
N ILE A 85 -3.68 -16.13 -10.50
CA ILE A 85 -4.10 -14.85 -11.10
C ILE A 85 -2.88 -13.93 -11.31
N ASP A 86 -1.97 -13.88 -10.33
CA ASP A 86 -0.75 -13.08 -10.44
C ASP A 86 0.26 -13.67 -11.41
N GLY A 87 0.45 -14.99 -11.39
CA GLY A 87 1.34 -15.69 -12.30
C GLY A 87 0.91 -15.55 -13.75
N GLU A 88 -0.39 -15.60 -14.03
CA GLU A 88 -0.94 -15.35 -15.36
C GLU A 88 -0.64 -13.93 -15.83
N PHE A 89 -0.89 -12.92 -14.99
CA PHE A 89 -0.54 -11.54 -15.31
C PHE A 89 0.95 -11.40 -15.60
N ASP A 90 1.82 -11.98 -14.76
CA ASP A 90 3.26 -11.86 -14.91
C ASP A 90 3.78 -12.50 -16.21
N ARG A 91 3.22 -13.67 -16.60
CA ARG A 91 3.53 -14.34 -17.87
C ARG A 91 3.12 -13.49 -19.07
N GLU A 92 1.87 -13.05 -19.11
CA GLU A 92 1.34 -12.25 -20.22
C GLU A 92 2.03 -10.89 -20.32
N PHE A 93 2.27 -10.23 -19.19
CA PHE A 93 2.96 -8.96 -19.16
C PHE A 93 4.40 -9.10 -19.69
N ALA A 94 5.13 -10.14 -19.31
CA ALA A 94 6.48 -10.37 -19.82
C ALA A 94 6.52 -10.54 -21.35
N LEU A 95 5.48 -11.11 -21.96
CA LEU A 95 5.39 -11.25 -23.42
C LEU A 95 5.24 -9.91 -24.14
N LEU A 96 4.58 -8.93 -23.52
CA LEU A 96 4.42 -7.56 -24.06
C LEU A 96 5.72 -6.75 -24.03
N LEU A 97 6.68 -7.13 -23.19
CA LEU A 97 7.92 -6.39 -22.97
C LEU A 97 8.95 -6.70 -24.06
N THR A 98 9.70 -5.66 -24.44
CA THR A 98 10.95 -5.81 -25.20
C THR A 98 11.98 -6.63 -24.40
N PRO A 99 13.00 -7.22 -25.04
CA PRO A 99 14.00 -8.02 -24.33
C PRO A 99 14.66 -7.30 -23.14
N ALA A 100 15.03 -6.02 -23.32
CA ALA A 100 15.65 -5.22 -22.27
C ALA A 100 14.69 -4.90 -21.10
N GLN A 101 13.43 -4.59 -21.40
CA GLN A 101 12.40 -4.39 -20.38
C GLN A 101 12.12 -5.69 -19.60
N ARG A 102 12.05 -6.81 -20.31
CA ARG A 102 11.79 -8.14 -19.74
C ARG A 102 12.90 -8.57 -18.79
N GLU A 103 14.16 -8.39 -19.17
CA GLU A 103 15.29 -8.69 -18.29
C GLU A 103 15.22 -7.91 -16.98
N ARG A 104 14.93 -6.61 -17.08
CA ARG A 104 14.75 -5.75 -15.90
C ARG A 104 13.58 -6.20 -15.04
N TYR A 105 12.46 -6.56 -15.68
CA TYR A 105 11.27 -7.05 -14.99
C TYR A 105 11.54 -8.36 -14.23
N LEU A 106 12.20 -9.34 -14.85
CA LEU A 106 12.58 -10.60 -14.20
C LEU A 106 13.58 -10.40 -13.07
N THR A 107 14.54 -9.49 -13.25
CA THR A 107 15.49 -9.12 -12.19
C THR A 107 14.78 -8.53 -10.98
N ASN A 108 13.83 -7.62 -11.23
CA ASN A 108 12.99 -7.06 -10.18
C ASN A 108 12.15 -8.13 -9.49
N GLN A 109 11.51 -9.03 -10.24
CA GLN A 109 10.72 -10.13 -9.71
C GLN A 109 11.57 -11.02 -8.77
N LYS A 110 12.77 -11.41 -9.21
CA LYS A 110 13.73 -12.17 -8.39
C LYS A 110 14.07 -11.42 -7.10
N ARG A 111 14.35 -10.12 -7.19
CA ARG A 111 14.65 -9.29 -6.01
C ARG A 111 13.49 -9.25 -5.02
N TRP A 112 12.24 -9.18 -5.48
CA TRP A 112 11.07 -9.24 -4.60
C TRP A 112 10.91 -10.62 -3.96
N ALA A 113 11.06 -11.70 -4.74
CA ALA A 113 11.00 -13.07 -4.23
C ALA A 113 12.07 -13.32 -3.15
N GLU A 114 13.31 -12.85 -3.35
CA GLU A 114 14.37 -12.93 -2.35
C GLU A 114 14.03 -12.16 -1.06
N ARG A 115 13.40 -10.99 -1.18
CA ARG A 115 12.97 -10.21 0.00
C ARG A 115 11.86 -10.92 0.77
N ASP A 116 10.94 -11.56 0.07
CA ASP A 116 9.85 -12.30 0.70
C ASP A 116 10.37 -13.60 1.34
N ALA A 117 11.29 -14.31 0.68
CA ALA A 117 11.98 -15.46 1.26
C ALA A 117 12.75 -15.08 2.53
N LYS A 118 13.49 -13.96 2.51
CA LYS A 118 14.18 -13.43 3.71
C LYS A 118 13.19 -13.08 4.83
N ARG A 119 12.00 -12.58 4.51
CA ARG A 119 10.97 -12.29 5.51
C ARG A 119 10.36 -13.56 6.08
N ALA A 120 10.11 -14.56 5.25
CA ALA A 120 9.56 -15.86 5.65
C ALA A 120 10.56 -16.66 6.51
N ALA A 121 11.86 -16.51 6.27
CA ALA A 121 12.91 -17.18 7.04
C ALA A 121 13.04 -16.65 8.49
N LYS A 122 12.49 -15.47 8.79
CA LYS A 122 12.49 -14.90 10.14
C LYS A 122 11.68 -15.77 11.10
N ARG A 123 12.25 -16.06 12.26
CA ARG A 123 11.64 -16.90 13.31
C ARG A 123 11.21 -16.11 14.54
N GLU A 124 11.54 -14.81 14.60
CA GLU A 124 11.19 -13.97 15.73
C GLU A 124 9.66 -13.85 15.87
N PRO A 125 9.12 -13.95 17.11
CA PRO A 125 7.72 -13.67 17.39
C PRO A 125 7.32 -12.30 16.85
N LEU A 126 6.10 -12.20 16.33
CA LEU A 126 5.57 -10.91 15.88
C LEU A 126 5.12 -10.09 17.09
N SER A 127 5.39 -8.79 17.07
CA SER A 127 4.75 -7.85 18.01
C SER A 127 3.26 -7.69 17.67
N ASP A 128 2.45 -7.18 18.61
CA ASP A 128 1.03 -6.91 18.34
C ASP A 128 0.87 -5.87 17.22
N GLU A 129 1.78 -4.89 17.16
CA GLU A 129 1.83 -3.90 16.07
C GLU A 129 2.14 -4.54 14.71
N ASP A 130 3.06 -5.51 14.66
CA ASP A 130 3.37 -6.23 13.42
C ASP A 130 2.21 -7.10 12.97
N ILE A 131 1.49 -7.73 13.90
CA ILE A 131 0.28 -8.51 13.60
C ILE A 131 -0.77 -7.60 12.98
N GLN A 132 -1.06 -6.45 13.62
CA GLN A 132 -2.01 -5.48 13.09
C GLN A 132 -1.59 -4.98 11.71
N ARG A 133 -0.29 -4.69 11.53
CA ARG A 133 0.26 -4.25 10.24
C ARG A 133 0.08 -5.28 9.14
N GLU A 134 0.26 -6.57 9.41
CA GLU A 134 0.02 -7.61 8.40
C GLU A 134 -1.47 -7.78 8.08
N GLN A 135 -2.38 -7.57 9.04
CA GLN A 135 -3.81 -7.47 8.76
C GLN A 135 -4.14 -6.27 7.87
N ASP A 136 -3.59 -5.09 8.15
CA ASP A 136 -3.83 -3.89 7.34
C ASP A 136 -3.26 -4.04 5.93
N ARG A 137 -2.08 -4.66 5.81
CA ARG A 137 -1.46 -4.97 4.51
C ARG A 137 -2.31 -5.89 3.64
N SER A 138 -3.09 -6.79 4.24
CA SER A 138 -4.03 -7.64 3.49
C SER A 138 -5.09 -6.78 2.79
N THR A 139 -5.55 -5.70 3.44
CA THR A 139 -6.49 -4.73 2.87
C THR A 139 -5.81 -3.87 1.80
N THR A 140 -4.56 -3.46 2.03
CA THR A 140 -3.77 -2.76 1.01
C THR A 140 -3.57 -3.62 -0.24
N LEU A 141 -3.42 -4.95 -0.09
CA LEU A 141 -3.33 -5.86 -1.23
C LEU A 141 -4.62 -5.81 -2.07
N VAL A 142 -5.80 -5.83 -1.44
CA VAL A 142 -7.09 -5.70 -2.15
C VAL A 142 -7.12 -4.43 -2.98
N TYR A 143 -6.72 -3.29 -2.41
CA TYR A 143 -6.64 -2.02 -3.15
C TYR A 143 -5.79 -2.15 -4.43
N TRP A 144 -4.60 -2.79 -4.35
CA TRP A 144 -3.72 -2.97 -5.50
C TRP A 144 -4.21 -3.99 -6.53
N LYS A 145 -5.10 -4.91 -6.13
CA LYS A 145 -5.76 -5.83 -7.07
C LYS A 145 -6.91 -5.15 -7.81
N VAL A 146 -7.63 -4.25 -7.13
CA VAL A 146 -8.80 -3.56 -7.68
C VAL A 146 -8.42 -2.38 -8.57
N THR A 147 -7.40 -1.62 -8.19
CA THR A 147 -7.02 -0.39 -8.88
C THR A 147 -6.14 -0.64 -10.10
N VAL A 148 -6.64 -0.28 -11.28
CA VAL A 148 -5.92 -0.46 -12.56
C VAL A 148 -4.96 0.71 -12.81
N THR A 149 -5.45 1.94 -12.73
CA THR A 149 -4.68 3.14 -13.12
C THR A 149 -3.39 3.32 -12.33
N PRO A 150 -3.37 3.27 -10.98
CA PRO A 150 -2.14 3.46 -10.22
C PRO A 150 -1.09 2.39 -10.54
N ARG A 151 -1.55 1.15 -10.77
CA ARG A 151 -0.64 0.06 -11.14
C ARG A 151 -0.07 0.25 -12.53
N LEU A 152 -0.90 0.66 -13.49
CA LEU A 152 -0.45 0.97 -14.85
C LEU A 152 0.59 2.08 -14.85
N GLU A 153 0.37 3.18 -14.13
CA GLU A 153 1.32 4.29 -14.01
C GLU A 153 2.65 3.84 -13.43
N MET A 154 2.63 3.00 -12.38
CA MET A 154 3.84 2.43 -11.80
C MET A 154 4.63 1.59 -12.81
N LEU A 155 3.95 0.68 -13.53
CA LEU A 155 4.59 -0.19 -14.53
C LEU A 155 5.12 0.64 -15.72
N THR A 156 4.36 1.63 -16.15
CA THR A 156 4.75 2.55 -17.22
C THR A 156 6.00 3.32 -16.84
N ARG A 157 6.05 3.88 -15.63
CA ARG A 157 7.24 4.59 -15.13
C ARG A 157 8.44 3.66 -14.97
N GLU A 158 8.23 2.45 -14.44
CA GLU A 158 9.30 1.52 -14.13
C GLU A 158 9.94 0.93 -15.39
N TYR A 159 9.12 0.52 -16.36
CA TYR A 159 9.56 -0.17 -17.58
C TYR A 159 9.53 0.71 -18.83
N LYS A 160 9.14 1.99 -18.71
CA LYS A 160 9.04 2.94 -19.83
C LYS A 160 8.18 2.37 -20.96
N LEU A 161 6.96 1.97 -20.62
CA LEU A 161 6.03 1.36 -21.58
C LEU A 161 5.60 2.38 -22.63
N ASP A 162 5.62 2.00 -23.91
CA ASP A 162 5.03 2.80 -24.99
C ASP A 162 3.50 2.76 -24.97
N GLU A 163 2.84 3.53 -25.83
CA GLU A 163 1.36 3.63 -25.85
C GLU A 163 0.67 2.28 -26.15
N ALA A 164 1.23 1.47 -27.05
CA ALA A 164 0.67 0.17 -27.39
C ALA A 164 0.80 -0.80 -26.21
N GLN A 165 1.98 -0.84 -25.58
CA GLN A 165 2.24 -1.60 -24.37
C GLN A 165 1.36 -1.15 -23.20
N GLN A 166 1.14 0.15 -23.03
CA GLN A 166 0.25 0.69 -22.00
C GLN A 166 -1.20 0.23 -22.22
N GLY A 167 -1.70 0.28 -23.46
CA GLY A 167 -3.03 -0.21 -23.81
C GLY A 167 -3.21 -1.69 -23.50
N ALA A 168 -2.27 -2.53 -23.93
CA ALA A 168 -2.29 -3.97 -23.66
C ALA A 168 -2.15 -4.28 -22.15
N THR A 169 -1.25 -3.59 -21.45
CA THR A 169 -1.07 -3.74 -20.00
C THR A 169 -2.33 -3.36 -19.23
N ARG A 170 -3.04 -2.31 -19.67
CA ARG A 170 -4.32 -1.92 -19.07
C ARG A 170 -5.36 -3.03 -19.22
N ALA A 171 -5.45 -3.67 -20.39
CA ALA A 171 -6.36 -4.78 -20.61
C ALA A 171 -6.03 -5.97 -19.68
N LEU A 172 -4.75 -6.33 -19.53
CA LEU A 172 -4.31 -7.36 -18.60
C LEU A 172 -4.65 -7.02 -17.14
N LEU A 173 -4.45 -5.76 -16.72
CA LEU A 173 -4.81 -5.32 -15.38
C LEU A 173 -6.32 -5.37 -15.11
N VAL A 174 -7.15 -5.04 -16.12
CA VAL A 174 -8.62 -5.17 -16.04
C VAL A 174 -9.03 -6.64 -15.94
N LEU A 175 -8.42 -7.53 -16.74
CA LEU A 175 -8.69 -8.97 -16.67
C LEU A 175 -8.33 -9.52 -15.29
N ARG A 176 -7.13 -9.21 -14.80
CA ARG A 176 -6.66 -9.58 -13.47
C ARG A 176 -7.61 -9.09 -12.37
N ARG A 177 -8.05 -7.83 -12.45
CA ARG A 177 -9.05 -7.27 -11.53
C ARG A 177 -10.35 -8.07 -11.55
N ASN A 178 -10.88 -8.39 -12.72
CA ASN A 178 -12.15 -9.11 -12.83
C ASN A 178 -12.04 -10.52 -12.23
N LYS A 179 -10.93 -11.23 -12.50
CA LYS A 179 -10.63 -12.54 -11.88
C LYS A 179 -10.53 -12.42 -10.36
N PHE A 180 -9.83 -11.38 -9.88
CA PHE A 180 -9.72 -11.09 -8.46
C PHE A 180 -11.09 -10.84 -7.81
N MET A 181 -11.96 -10.03 -8.43
CA MET A 181 -13.29 -9.72 -7.89
C MET A 181 -14.15 -10.98 -7.80
N ALA A 182 -14.17 -11.80 -8.86
CA ALA A 182 -14.90 -13.07 -8.83
C ALA A 182 -14.41 -14.00 -7.71
N LEU A 183 -13.10 -14.09 -7.50
CA LEU A 183 -12.51 -14.84 -6.39
C LEU A 183 -12.88 -14.23 -5.03
N PHE A 184 -12.80 -12.91 -4.90
CA PHE A 184 -13.08 -12.19 -3.67
C PHE A 184 -14.55 -12.33 -3.26
N ASP A 185 -15.47 -12.27 -4.20
CA ASP A 185 -16.91 -12.42 -3.98
C ASP A 185 -17.28 -13.87 -3.59
N ALA A 186 -16.52 -14.86 -4.10
CA ALA A 186 -16.71 -16.28 -3.77
C ALA A 186 -16.02 -16.72 -2.47
N THR A 187 -15.16 -15.88 -1.87
CA THR A 187 -14.33 -16.25 -0.71
C THR A 187 -14.81 -15.55 0.56
N PRO A 188 -14.87 -16.23 1.72
CA PRO A 188 -15.12 -15.57 2.99
C PRO A 188 -14.10 -14.45 3.28
N HIS A 189 -14.55 -13.22 3.53
CA HIS A 189 -13.65 -12.09 3.81
C HIS A 189 -12.64 -12.29 4.95
N PRO A 190 -12.95 -13.03 6.04
CA PRO A 190 -11.94 -13.35 7.06
C PRO A 190 -10.73 -14.09 6.49
N SER A 191 -10.93 -14.99 5.52
CA SER A 191 -9.85 -15.71 4.85
C SER A 191 -8.93 -14.76 4.07
N VAL A 192 -9.49 -13.71 3.46
CA VAL A 192 -8.70 -12.68 2.77
C VAL A 192 -7.85 -11.89 3.77
N ARG A 193 -8.44 -11.47 4.89
CA ARG A 193 -7.73 -10.71 5.93
C ARG A 193 -6.60 -11.50 6.60
N LEU A 194 -6.83 -12.80 6.79
CA LEU A 194 -5.89 -13.69 7.49
C LEU A 194 -4.86 -14.33 6.58
N SER A 195 -5.00 -14.20 5.26
CA SER A 195 -4.12 -14.84 4.26
C SER A 195 -2.63 -14.51 4.47
N ARG A 196 -2.30 -13.29 4.89
CA ARG A 196 -0.91 -12.89 5.19
C ARG A 196 -0.38 -13.36 6.53
N LEU A 197 -1.28 -13.63 7.49
CA LEU A 197 -0.92 -14.09 8.84
C LEU A 197 -0.82 -15.61 8.93
N ALA A 198 -1.60 -16.35 8.12
CA ALA A 198 -1.60 -17.81 8.13
C ALA A 198 -0.21 -18.46 7.95
N PRO A 199 0.66 -18.02 7.01
CA PRO A 199 2.01 -18.56 6.90
C PRO A 199 2.94 -18.13 8.05
N LEU A 200 2.51 -17.18 8.90
CA LEU A 200 3.26 -16.68 10.05
C LEU A 200 2.69 -17.19 11.38
N ILE A 201 1.80 -18.19 11.35
CA ILE A 201 1.01 -18.60 12.53
C ILE A 201 1.87 -18.96 13.75
N GLU A 202 3.01 -19.62 13.56
CA GLU A 202 3.95 -19.98 14.64
C GLU A 202 4.48 -18.72 15.36
N ARG A 203 4.73 -17.66 14.58
CA ARG A 203 5.24 -16.38 15.08
C ARG A 203 4.16 -15.51 15.72
N VAL A 204 2.89 -15.72 15.33
CA VAL A 204 1.72 -15.09 15.96
C VAL A 204 1.43 -15.76 17.31
N ALA A 205 1.54 -17.10 17.37
CA ALA A 205 1.27 -17.89 18.57
C ALA A 205 2.29 -17.66 19.70
N ALA A 206 3.55 -17.37 19.35
CA ALA A 206 4.57 -17.06 20.34
C ALA A 206 4.27 -15.73 21.08
N PRO A 207 4.49 -15.66 22.40
CA PRO A 207 4.32 -14.41 23.14
C PRO A 207 5.32 -13.35 22.65
N PRO A 208 4.97 -12.05 22.70
CA PRO A 208 5.91 -10.99 22.38
C PRO A 208 7.12 -11.07 23.31
N LYS A 209 8.31 -10.80 22.77
CA LYS A 209 9.53 -10.72 23.58
C LYS A 209 9.39 -9.52 24.54
N PRO A 210 9.74 -9.67 25.84
CA PRO A 210 9.68 -8.58 26.81
C PRO A 210 10.58 -7.40 26.41
#